data_AF-A0A522FTC1-F1
#
_entry.id   AF-A0A522FTC1-F1
#
_cell.length_a   1.000
_cell.length_b   1.000
_cell.length_c   1.000
_cell.angle_alpha   90.00
_cell.angle_beta   90.00
_cell.angle_gamma   90.00
#
_symmetry.space_group_name_H-M   'P 1'
#
loop_
_entity.id
_entity.type
_entity.pdbx_description
1 polymer ?
#
loop_
_entity_poly.entity_id
_entity_poly.type
_entity_poly.pdbx_seq_one_letter_code
_entity_poly.pdbx_strand_id
1 'polypeptide(L)'
;MNSGFNLKSLLVSIVVGIIVVLFFSWASGSRFDTSLFPVLAMLTGFIITGFIIAIITKGVTIIEPALGSIIVASITYFILPTLKIKGFAEINQDSDWIIILMNAVVLTFLGAWLGEMFQHGELTKEDNKALSFNWGWVFAGTIFGILISIIIAIVVNLIVGNEPFYFIIPFFIGLFFTGIMVGLKSPGITIKEAGLSGFLTITILISIVRLTLVTEIEFEYIILGLVLGYVVAMLGGLAGEKIQSGKEKTA
;
A
#
# COMPACT_ATOMS: atom_id res chain seq x y z
N MET A 1 -14.74 -21.38 -1.05
CA MET A 1 -13.75 -22.47 -1.21
C MET A 1 -12.59 -22.17 -0.27
N ASN A 2 -12.36 -23.00 0.75
CA ASN A 2 -11.14 -22.89 1.58
C ASN A 2 -9.95 -23.29 0.72
N SER A 3 -8.97 -22.40 0.61
CA SER A 3 -7.67 -22.77 0.07
C SER A 3 -6.97 -23.66 1.11
N GLY A 4 -6.45 -24.81 0.71
CA GLY A 4 -5.59 -25.60 1.58
C GLY A 4 -4.28 -24.86 1.82
N PHE A 5 -3.65 -25.09 2.97
CA PHE A 5 -2.38 -24.44 3.34
C PHE A 5 -1.33 -24.52 2.22
N ASN A 6 -0.83 -23.37 1.77
CA ASN A 6 0.14 -23.27 0.68
C ASN A 6 1.52 -22.84 1.17
N LEU A 7 2.37 -23.83 1.47
CA LEU A 7 3.74 -23.60 1.94
C LEU A 7 4.61 -22.81 0.95
N LYS A 8 4.44 -23.03 -0.36
CA LYS A 8 5.24 -22.34 -1.39
C LYS A 8 4.91 -20.85 -1.40
N SER A 9 3.62 -20.51 -1.34
CA SER A 9 3.16 -19.12 -1.22
C SER A 9 3.75 -18.45 0.02
N LEU A 10 3.65 -19.10 1.17
CA LEU A 10 4.20 -18.60 2.42
C LEU A 10 5.71 -18.31 2.32
N LEU A 11 6.50 -19.26 1.82
CA LEU A 11 7.95 -19.10 1.70
C LEU A 11 8.35 -17.96 0.76
N VAL A 12 7.71 -17.87 -0.42
CA VAL A 12 7.99 -16.79 -1.38
C VAL A 12 7.67 -15.43 -0.77
N SER A 13 6.50 -15.31 -0.15
CA SER A 13 6.05 -14.05 0.44
C SER A 13 6.88 -13.63 1.65
N ILE A 14 7.35 -14.56 2.47
CA ILE A 14 8.30 -14.26 3.57
C ILE A 14 9.60 -13.71 2.99
N VAL A 15 10.17 -14.37 1.98
CA VAL A 15 11.43 -13.92 1.36
C VAL A 15 11.26 -12.51 0.76
N VAL A 16 10.21 -12.29 -0.02
CA VAL A 16 9.94 -10.96 -0.60
C VAL A 16 9.67 -9.93 0.49
N GLY A 17 8.86 -10.27 1.49
CA GLY A 17 8.55 -9.41 2.63
C GLY A 17 9.78 -8.97 3.39
N ILE A 18 10.66 -9.91 3.75
CA ILE A 18 11.95 -9.62 4.41
C ILE A 18 12.79 -8.70 3.54
N ILE A 19 12.95 -9.02 2.25
CA ILE A 19 13.77 -8.20 1.34
C ILE A 19 13.22 -6.79 1.28
N VAL A 20 11.92 -6.62 1.05
CA VAL A 20 11.26 -5.32 0.94
C VAL A 20 11.38 -4.52 2.25
N VAL A 21 11.03 -5.14 3.39
CA VAL A 21 11.12 -4.51 4.70
C VAL A 21 12.56 -4.11 5.01
N LEU A 22 13.51 -5.04 4.95
CA LEU A 22 14.90 -4.75 5.31
C LEU A 22 15.53 -3.75 4.35
N PHE A 23 15.37 -3.93 3.04
CA PHE A 23 15.99 -3.05 2.04
C PHE A 23 15.45 -1.63 2.12
N PHE A 24 14.13 -1.43 2.10
CA PHE A 24 13.58 -0.08 2.11
C PHE A 24 13.76 0.60 3.47
N SER A 25 13.68 -0.13 4.58
CA SER A 25 13.93 0.45 5.91
C SER A 25 15.39 0.84 6.08
N TRP A 26 16.32 0.00 5.62
CA TRP A 26 17.75 0.33 5.62
C TRP A 26 18.05 1.51 4.70
N ALA A 27 17.56 1.50 3.46
CA ALA A 27 17.84 2.56 2.49
C ALA A 27 17.28 3.91 2.96
N SER A 28 16.01 3.94 3.38
CA SER A 28 15.38 5.17 3.85
C SER A 28 15.97 5.63 5.19
N GLY A 29 16.09 4.75 6.18
CA GLY A 29 16.64 5.12 7.49
C GLY A 29 18.12 5.50 7.46
N SER A 30 18.89 5.03 6.47
CA SER A 30 20.29 5.46 6.29
C SER A 30 20.40 6.84 5.65
N ARG A 31 19.36 7.26 4.90
CA ARG A 31 19.36 8.51 4.13
C ARG A 31 18.69 9.66 4.88
N PHE A 32 17.66 9.38 5.67
CA PHE A 32 16.88 10.37 6.38
C PHE A 32 17.14 10.31 7.89
N ASP A 33 17.28 11.48 8.52
CA ASP A 33 17.45 11.62 9.97
C ASP A 33 16.09 11.62 10.72
N THR A 34 15.13 10.81 10.25
CA THR A 34 13.82 10.64 10.88
C THR A 34 13.35 9.19 10.80
N SER A 35 12.66 8.74 11.85
CA SER A 35 12.10 7.40 11.96
C SER A 35 10.88 7.15 11.09
N LEU A 36 10.24 8.20 10.59
CA LEU A 36 9.02 8.07 9.80
C LEU A 36 9.24 7.21 8.55
N PHE A 37 10.20 7.56 7.71
CA PHE A 37 10.41 6.88 6.43
C PHE A 37 10.74 5.40 6.57
N PRO A 38 11.69 5.00 7.45
CA PRO A 38 11.96 3.59 7.63
C PRO A 38 10.81 2.86 8.31
N VAL A 39 10.03 3.48 9.19
CA VAL A 39 8.81 2.86 9.72
C VAL A 39 7.75 2.66 8.64
N LEU A 40 7.46 3.67 7.81
CA LEU A 40 6.53 3.54 6.68
C LEU A 40 7.00 2.47 5.67
N ALA A 41 8.31 2.34 5.46
CA ALA A 41 8.90 1.25 4.67
C ALA A 41 8.62 -0.13 5.28
N MET A 42 8.73 -0.29 6.60
CA MET A 42 8.35 -1.54 7.29
C MET A 42 6.86 -1.84 7.11
N LEU A 43 5.99 -0.86 7.38
CA LEU A 43 4.54 -1.01 7.30
C LEU A 43 4.09 -1.40 5.88
N THR A 44 4.65 -0.78 4.85
CA THR A 44 4.38 -1.14 3.45
C THR A 44 4.86 -2.55 3.10
N GLY A 45 6.03 -2.97 3.61
CA GLY A 45 6.53 -4.33 3.44
C GLY A 45 5.63 -5.40 4.08
N PHE A 46 4.98 -5.10 5.21
CA PHE A 46 3.98 -6.00 5.80
C PHE A 46 2.74 -6.15 4.91
N ILE A 47 2.23 -5.05 4.35
CA ILE A 47 1.12 -5.09 3.38
C ILE A 47 1.53 -5.92 2.14
N ILE A 48 2.74 -5.70 1.59
CA ILE A 48 3.23 -6.46 0.43
C ILE A 48 3.32 -7.96 0.73
N THR A 49 3.80 -8.32 1.92
CA THR A 49 3.89 -9.73 2.36
C THR A 49 2.52 -10.39 2.25
N GLY A 50 1.49 -9.78 2.82
CA GLY A 50 0.12 -10.29 2.75
C GLY A 50 -0.42 -10.34 1.33
N PHE A 51 -0.21 -9.28 0.56
CA PHE A 51 -0.67 -9.17 -0.82
C PHE A 51 -0.13 -10.29 -1.71
N ILE A 52 1.16 -10.62 -1.59
CA ILE A 52 1.78 -11.71 -2.35
C ILE A 52 1.24 -13.06 -1.89
N ILE A 53 1.05 -13.27 -0.57
CA ILE A 53 0.43 -14.51 -0.04
C ILE A 53 -0.91 -14.75 -0.71
N ALA A 54 -1.78 -13.74 -0.70
CA ALA A 54 -3.10 -13.85 -1.25
C ALA A 54 -3.09 -14.02 -2.77
N ILE A 55 -2.24 -13.31 -3.52
CA ILE A 55 -2.16 -13.47 -4.99
C ILE A 55 -1.74 -14.90 -5.39
N ILE A 56 -0.82 -15.51 -4.64
CA ILE A 56 -0.32 -16.85 -4.96
C ILE A 56 -1.28 -17.93 -4.43
N THR A 57 -1.81 -17.77 -3.23
CA THR A 57 -2.76 -18.69 -2.62
C THR A 57 -4.17 -18.33 -3.06
N LYS A 58 -4.69 -19.01 -4.08
CA LYS A 58 -6.05 -18.77 -4.59
C LYS A 58 -7.11 -18.95 -3.51
N GLY A 59 -7.99 -17.96 -3.33
CA GLY A 59 -9.14 -18.03 -2.41
C GLY A 59 -8.88 -17.30 -1.09
N VAL A 60 -9.68 -17.60 -0.07
CA VAL A 60 -9.54 -16.95 1.24
C VAL A 60 -8.35 -17.53 1.99
N THR A 61 -7.50 -16.64 2.52
CA THR A 61 -6.24 -16.94 3.21
C THR A 61 -6.29 -16.39 4.63
N ILE A 62 -5.97 -17.23 5.61
CA ILE A 62 -5.97 -16.85 7.03
C ILE A 62 -4.68 -17.28 7.72
N ILE A 63 -4.26 -18.54 7.50
CA ILE A 63 -3.12 -19.13 8.19
C ILE A 63 -1.80 -18.55 7.64
N GLU A 64 -1.68 -18.44 6.32
CA GLU A 64 -0.46 -17.96 5.67
C GLU A 64 -0.16 -16.50 6.03
N PRO A 65 -1.11 -15.54 5.96
CA PRO A 65 -0.86 -14.17 6.40
C PRO A 65 -0.44 -14.08 7.87
N ALA A 66 -1.04 -14.88 8.76
CA ALA A 66 -0.67 -14.92 10.17
C ALA A 66 0.80 -15.36 10.35
N LEU A 67 1.17 -16.50 9.77
CA LEU A 67 2.54 -17.02 9.86
C LEU A 67 3.55 -16.08 9.19
N GLY A 68 3.21 -15.55 8.00
CA GLY A 68 4.05 -14.60 7.28
C GLY A 68 4.33 -13.36 8.11
N SER A 69 3.29 -12.79 8.75
CA SER A 69 3.46 -11.60 9.60
C SER A 69 4.39 -11.86 10.79
N ILE A 70 4.23 -12.99 11.50
CA ILE A 70 5.06 -13.34 12.66
C ILE A 70 6.52 -13.53 12.24
N ILE A 71 6.76 -14.26 11.15
CA ILE A 71 8.12 -14.58 10.71
C ILE A 71 8.83 -13.31 10.21
N VAL A 72 8.19 -12.52 9.33
CA VAL A 72 8.78 -11.26 8.82
C VAL A 72 9.01 -10.28 9.97
N ALA A 73 8.03 -10.12 10.88
CA ALA A 73 8.16 -9.28 12.07
C ALA A 73 9.34 -9.69 12.96
N SER A 74 9.46 -10.99 13.28
CA SER A 74 10.52 -11.51 14.15
C SER A 74 11.91 -11.30 13.54
N ILE A 75 12.07 -11.62 12.26
CA ILE A 75 13.34 -11.43 11.55
C ILE A 75 13.72 -9.95 11.51
N THR A 76 12.73 -9.08 11.25
CA THR A 76 12.94 -7.64 11.20
C THR A 76 13.37 -7.08 12.56
N TYR A 77 12.75 -7.55 13.65
CA TYR A 77 13.08 -7.16 15.03
C TYR A 77 14.53 -7.48 15.41
N PHE A 78 15.03 -8.66 15.02
CA PHE A 78 16.41 -9.04 15.37
C PHE A 78 17.45 -8.42 14.44
N ILE A 79 17.10 -8.08 13.19
CA ILE A 79 18.07 -7.57 12.22
C ILE A 79 18.17 -6.03 12.27
N LEU A 80 17.07 -5.31 12.11
CA LEU A 80 17.13 -3.85 11.88
C LEU A 80 17.80 -3.07 13.02
N PRO A 81 17.52 -3.34 14.32
CA PRO A 81 18.22 -2.68 15.42
C PRO A 81 19.74 -2.92 15.40
N THR A 82 20.20 -4.09 14.96
CA THR A 82 21.64 -4.43 14.93
C THR A 82 22.41 -3.64 13.86
N LEU A 83 21.72 -3.14 12.84
CA LEU A 83 22.30 -2.34 11.77
C LEU A 83 22.61 -0.90 12.19
N LYS A 84 22.16 -0.46 13.38
CA LYS A 84 22.39 0.89 13.93
C LYS A 84 22.10 2.01 12.93
N ILE A 85 20.99 1.86 12.21
CA ILE A 85 20.52 2.79 11.19
C ILE A 85 20.12 4.11 11.86
N LYS A 86 20.58 5.25 11.33
CA LYS A 86 20.35 6.58 11.92
C LYS A 86 18.87 6.90 12.11
N GLY A 87 18.04 6.63 11.10
CA GLY A 87 16.59 6.83 11.19
C GLY A 87 15.90 6.01 12.27
N PHE A 88 16.54 4.97 12.83
CA PHE A 88 16.00 4.21 13.97
C PHE A 88 16.56 4.63 15.33
N ALA A 89 17.44 5.64 15.40
CA ALA A 89 18.10 6.03 16.64
C ALA A 89 17.13 6.47 17.75
N GLU A 90 15.98 7.04 17.37
CA GLU A 90 14.95 7.52 18.30
C GLU A 90 13.90 6.46 18.66
N ILE A 91 13.90 5.29 18.00
CA ILE A 91 12.90 4.25 18.25
C ILE A 91 13.31 3.43 19.48
N ASN A 92 12.47 3.47 20.51
CA ASN A 92 12.67 2.66 21.71
C ASN A 92 12.40 1.18 21.42
N GLN A 93 13.37 0.32 21.73
CA GLN A 93 13.30 -1.13 21.51
C GLN A 93 12.20 -1.84 22.31
N ASP A 94 11.90 -1.35 23.51
CA ASP A 94 10.99 -2.02 24.45
C ASP A 94 9.52 -1.62 24.24
N SER A 95 9.25 -0.48 23.59
CA SER A 95 7.88 0.01 23.32
C SER A 95 7.59 0.12 21.83
N ASP A 96 8.35 0.94 21.12
CA ASP A 96 7.98 1.43 19.80
C ASP A 96 8.13 0.32 18.75
N TRP A 97 9.21 -0.47 18.87
CA TRP A 97 9.38 -1.68 18.07
C TRP A 97 8.22 -2.65 18.26
N ILE A 98 7.80 -2.92 19.50
CA ILE A 98 6.67 -3.83 19.76
C ILE A 98 5.39 -3.30 19.09
N ILE A 99 5.10 -2.01 19.20
CA ILE A 99 3.94 -1.38 18.55
C ILE A 99 4.01 -1.54 17.03
N ILE A 100 5.17 -1.29 16.42
CA ILE A 100 5.37 -1.47 14.97
C ILE A 100 5.13 -2.94 14.56
N LEU A 101 5.62 -3.90 15.34
CA LEU A 101 5.45 -5.32 15.06
C LEU A 101 4.01 -5.81 15.29
N MET A 102 3.28 -5.25 16.27
CA MET A 102 1.84 -5.53 16.43
C MET A 102 1.06 -5.11 15.19
N ASN A 103 1.44 -3.98 14.57
CA ASN A 103 0.86 -3.53 13.31
C ASN A 103 1.23 -4.45 12.13
N ALA A 104 2.32 -5.22 12.20
CA ALA A 104 2.69 -6.17 11.15
C ALA A 104 1.60 -7.19 10.87
N VAL A 105 0.96 -7.72 11.93
CA VAL A 105 -0.13 -8.69 11.79
C VAL A 105 -1.30 -8.05 11.05
N VAL A 106 -1.79 -6.92 11.55
CA VAL A 106 -2.95 -6.20 10.98
C VAL A 106 -2.70 -5.84 9.52
N LEU A 107 -1.53 -5.27 9.22
CA LEU A 107 -1.18 -4.83 7.87
C LEU A 107 -0.97 -6.00 6.91
N THR A 108 -0.42 -7.12 7.37
CA THR A 108 -0.31 -8.33 6.54
C THR A 108 -1.69 -8.89 6.20
N PHE A 109 -2.63 -8.89 7.15
CA PHE A 109 -4.02 -9.27 6.85
C PHE A 109 -4.70 -8.30 5.89
N LEU A 110 -4.49 -6.99 6.03
CA LEU A 110 -4.98 -6.00 5.08
C LEU A 110 -4.40 -6.21 3.67
N GLY A 111 -3.11 -6.54 3.58
CA GLY A 111 -2.46 -6.92 2.33
C GLY A 111 -3.06 -8.18 1.72
N ALA A 112 -3.29 -9.21 2.54
CA ALA A 112 -3.91 -10.45 2.08
C ALA A 112 -5.32 -10.20 1.54
N TRP A 113 -6.15 -9.47 2.28
CA TRP A 113 -7.48 -9.07 1.82
C TRP A 113 -7.43 -8.28 0.51
N LEU A 114 -6.48 -7.35 0.35
CA LEU A 114 -6.27 -6.62 -0.90
C LEU A 114 -5.91 -7.57 -2.06
N GLY A 115 -5.05 -8.56 -1.84
CA GLY A 115 -4.67 -9.55 -2.85
C GLY A 115 -5.84 -10.45 -3.23
N GLU A 116 -6.66 -10.85 -2.26
CA GLU A 116 -7.90 -11.60 -2.50
C GLU A 116 -8.88 -10.78 -3.35
N MET A 117 -9.06 -9.49 -3.05
CA MET A 117 -9.90 -8.60 -3.86
C MET A 117 -9.44 -8.54 -5.33
N PHE A 118 -8.12 -8.54 -5.57
CA PHE A 118 -7.57 -8.57 -6.93
C PHE A 118 -7.88 -9.86 -7.67
N GLN A 119 -7.93 -11.01 -6.97
CA GLN A 119 -8.36 -12.28 -7.56
C GLN A 119 -9.87 -12.31 -7.83
N HIS A 120 -10.68 -11.89 -6.86
CA HIS A 120 -12.15 -11.95 -6.97
C HIS A 120 -12.70 -10.94 -7.98
N GLY A 121 -12.04 -9.80 -8.16
CA GLY A 121 -12.39 -8.82 -9.20
C GLY A 121 -12.32 -9.37 -10.61
N GLU A 122 -11.45 -10.34 -10.88
CA GLU A 122 -11.41 -11.02 -12.18
C GLU A 122 -12.61 -11.97 -12.34
N LEU A 123 -12.98 -12.69 -11.27
CA LEU A 123 -14.08 -13.67 -11.30
C LEU A 123 -15.47 -13.02 -11.35
N THR A 124 -15.70 -11.90 -10.66
CA THR A 124 -17.02 -11.24 -10.61
C THR A 124 -17.36 -10.43 -11.87
N LYS A 125 -16.38 -10.19 -12.76
CA LYS A 125 -16.58 -9.46 -14.02
C LYS A 125 -17.32 -10.27 -15.09
N GLU A 126 -17.21 -11.59 -15.07
CA GLU A 126 -17.86 -12.46 -16.07
C GLU A 126 -19.37 -12.62 -15.82
N ASP A 127 -19.82 -12.44 -14.57
CA ASP A 127 -21.18 -12.81 -14.14
C ASP A 127 -22.19 -11.66 -14.00
N ASN A 128 -21.78 -10.38 -13.98
CA ASN A 128 -22.69 -9.26 -13.65
C ASN A 128 -22.98 -8.28 -14.82
N LYS A 129 -24.24 -8.26 -15.27
CA LYS A 129 -24.76 -7.33 -16.29
C LYS A 129 -25.21 -5.96 -15.76
N ALA A 130 -25.19 -5.72 -14.44
CA ALA A 130 -25.55 -4.43 -13.85
C ALA A 130 -24.38 -3.84 -13.07
N LEU A 131 -23.79 -2.76 -13.61
CA LEU A 131 -22.70 -2.01 -12.98
C LEU A 131 -23.22 -1.32 -11.69
N SER A 132 -22.97 -1.93 -10.53
CA SER A 132 -23.28 -1.34 -9.22
C SER A 132 -22.02 -0.82 -8.53
N PHE A 133 -22.14 0.30 -7.83
CA PHE A 133 -21.07 0.86 -7.02
C PHE A 133 -20.62 -0.12 -5.92
N ASN A 134 -19.31 -0.32 -5.75
CA ASN A 134 -18.73 -1.29 -4.81
C ASN A 134 -17.75 -0.64 -3.82
N TRP A 135 -18.15 -0.57 -2.55
CA TRP A 135 -17.31 -0.06 -1.44
C TRP A 135 -16.05 -0.87 -1.20
N GLY A 136 -16.06 -2.17 -1.48
CA GLY A 136 -14.87 -3.02 -1.37
C GLY A 136 -13.74 -2.52 -2.26
N TRP A 137 -14.06 -2.05 -3.47
CA TRP A 137 -13.06 -1.48 -4.39
C TRP A 137 -12.59 -0.09 -3.98
N VAL A 138 -13.44 0.69 -3.30
CA VAL A 138 -13.02 1.96 -2.70
C VAL A 138 -11.94 1.71 -1.65
N PHE A 139 -12.17 0.77 -0.72
CA PHE A 139 -11.21 0.44 0.33
C PHE A 139 -9.95 -0.25 -0.23
N ALA A 140 -10.10 -1.18 -1.18
CA ALA A 140 -8.96 -1.81 -1.85
C ALA A 140 -8.10 -0.77 -2.59
N GLY A 141 -8.74 0.16 -3.30
CA GLY A 141 -8.11 1.32 -3.91
C GLY A 141 -7.38 2.17 -2.88
N THR A 142 -7.98 2.48 -1.74
CA THR A 142 -7.32 3.25 -0.68
C THR A 142 -6.08 2.57 -0.11
N ILE A 143 -6.15 1.28 0.22
CA ILE A 143 -5.00 0.54 0.76
C ILE A 143 -3.87 0.50 -0.29
N PHE A 144 -4.21 0.16 -1.54
CA PHE A 144 -3.25 0.16 -2.64
C PHE A 144 -2.65 1.56 -2.86
N GLY A 145 -3.46 2.60 -2.75
CA GLY A 145 -3.04 3.98 -2.95
C GLY A 145 -2.06 4.46 -1.90
N ILE A 146 -2.29 4.13 -0.63
CA ILE A 146 -1.33 4.39 0.45
C ILE A 146 -0.03 3.64 0.16
N LEU A 147 -0.14 2.34 -0.17
CA LEU A 147 1.00 1.48 -0.44
C LEU A 147 1.88 2.03 -1.57
N ILE A 148 1.29 2.27 -2.75
CA ILE A 148 2.05 2.69 -3.93
C ILE A 148 2.59 4.12 -3.77
N SER A 149 1.84 5.02 -3.13
CA SER A 149 2.28 6.40 -2.89
C SER A 149 3.48 6.46 -1.97
N ILE A 150 3.50 5.65 -0.89
CA ILE A 150 4.64 5.56 0.03
C ILE A 150 5.85 4.96 -0.67
N ILE A 151 5.68 3.88 -1.45
CA ILE A 151 6.79 3.25 -2.17
C ILE A 151 7.41 4.22 -3.17
N ILE A 152 6.59 4.90 -3.98
CA ILE A 152 7.07 5.90 -4.94
C ILE A 152 7.74 7.05 -4.19
N ALA A 153 7.19 7.49 -3.05
CA ALA A 153 7.81 8.53 -2.24
C ALA A 153 9.20 8.11 -1.74
N ILE A 154 9.33 6.90 -1.20
CA ILE A 154 10.63 6.36 -0.77
C ILE A 154 11.61 6.34 -1.95
N VAL A 155 11.22 5.75 -3.09
CA VAL A 155 12.10 5.63 -4.26
C VAL A 155 12.53 6.99 -4.80
N VAL A 156 11.59 7.93 -4.97
CA VAL A 156 11.90 9.27 -5.49
C VAL A 156 12.83 10.02 -4.53
N ASN A 157 12.58 9.97 -3.23
CA ASN A 157 13.42 10.67 -2.26
C ASN A 157 14.80 10.01 -2.09
N LEU A 158 14.94 8.69 -2.33
CA LEU A 158 16.24 8.03 -2.40
C LEU A 158 17.08 8.53 -3.58
N ILE A 159 16.45 8.91 -4.70
CA ILE A 159 17.14 9.37 -5.91
C ILE A 159 17.43 10.88 -5.84
N VAL A 160 16.46 11.69 -5.43
CA VAL A 160 16.49 13.15 -5.59
C VAL A 160 16.86 13.88 -4.29
N GLY A 161 16.75 13.23 -3.12
CA GLY A 161 17.00 13.85 -1.82
C GLY A 161 15.73 14.08 -1.01
N ASN A 162 15.83 14.80 0.11
CA ASN A 162 14.82 14.89 1.18
C ASN A 162 14.05 16.22 1.23
N GLU A 163 13.92 16.93 0.10
CA GLU A 163 13.20 18.21 0.08
C GLU A 163 11.69 18.02 0.21
N PRO A 164 10.97 18.85 1.00
CA PRO A 164 9.52 18.78 1.20
C PRO A 164 8.71 18.71 -0.10
N PHE A 165 9.15 19.43 -1.14
CA PHE A 165 8.49 19.46 -2.44
C PHE A 165 8.47 18.10 -3.14
N TYR A 166 9.50 17.27 -2.93
CA TYR A 166 9.61 15.95 -3.57
C TYR A 166 8.70 14.89 -2.94
N PHE A 167 7.95 15.21 -1.88
CA PHE A 167 6.93 14.31 -1.32
C PHE A 167 5.57 14.42 -2.03
N ILE A 168 5.29 15.58 -2.64
CA ILE A 168 3.98 15.87 -3.24
C ILE A 168 3.80 15.12 -4.56
N ILE A 169 4.81 15.16 -5.42
CA ILE A 169 4.77 14.53 -6.75
C ILE A 169 4.53 13.01 -6.66
N PRO A 170 5.27 12.24 -5.82
CA PRO A 170 5.01 10.82 -5.60
C PRO A 170 3.58 10.48 -5.21
N PHE A 171 2.95 11.30 -4.37
CA PHE A 171 1.57 11.08 -3.95
C PHE A 171 0.61 11.21 -5.13
N PHE A 172 0.77 12.23 -5.98
CA PHE A 172 -0.06 12.36 -7.18
C PHE A 172 0.17 11.23 -8.19
N ILE A 173 1.41 10.79 -8.38
CA ILE A 173 1.71 9.64 -9.23
C ILE A 173 1.07 8.38 -8.66
N GLY A 174 1.18 8.15 -7.34
CA GLY A 174 0.56 7.02 -6.66
C GLY A 174 -0.97 7.03 -6.75
N LEU A 175 -1.61 8.19 -6.57
CA LEU A 175 -3.05 8.38 -6.73
C LEU A 175 -3.51 8.10 -8.16
N PHE A 176 -2.73 8.51 -9.17
CA PHE A 176 -3.02 8.20 -10.56
C PHE A 176 -2.98 6.69 -10.84
N PHE A 177 -1.95 5.99 -10.35
CA PHE A 177 -1.86 4.52 -10.45
C PHE A 177 -2.96 3.80 -9.67
N THR A 178 -3.38 4.35 -8.54
CA THR A 178 -4.53 3.87 -7.78
C THR A 178 -5.79 3.91 -8.62
N GLY A 179 -6.02 5.05 -9.29
CA GLY A 179 -7.11 5.21 -10.22
C GLY A 179 -7.06 4.19 -11.34
N ILE A 180 -5.91 4.03 -12.00
CA ILE A 180 -5.73 3.04 -13.07
C ILE A 180 -6.08 1.64 -12.57
N MET A 181 -5.58 1.27 -11.39
CA MET A 181 -5.82 -0.04 -10.80
C MET A 181 -7.31 -0.28 -10.56
N VAL A 182 -8.00 0.66 -9.92
CA VAL A 182 -9.44 0.55 -9.66
C VAL A 182 -10.21 0.49 -10.99
N GLY A 183 -9.86 1.32 -11.97
CA GLY A 183 -10.49 1.33 -13.28
C GLY A 183 -10.28 0.03 -14.08
N LEU A 184 -9.14 -0.64 -13.90
CA LEU A 184 -8.82 -1.92 -14.56
C LEU A 184 -9.49 -3.12 -13.89
N LYS A 185 -9.69 -3.08 -12.57
CA LYS A 185 -10.02 -4.27 -11.78
C LYS A 185 -11.40 -4.23 -11.13
N SER A 186 -11.97 -3.06 -10.89
CA SER A 186 -13.33 -3.00 -10.37
C SER A 186 -14.35 -3.44 -11.42
N PRO A 187 -15.39 -4.22 -11.05
CA PRO A 187 -16.55 -4.51 -11.88
C PRO A 187 -17.65 -3.42 -11.77
N GLY A 188 -17.46 -2.39 -10.94
CA GLY A 188 -18.49 -1.40 -10.59
C GLY A 188 -18.41 -0.08 -11.37
N ILE A 189 -18.83 1.01 -10.73
CA ILE A 189 -18.74 2.37 -11.31
C ILE A 189 -17.33 2.90 -11.06
N THR A 190 -16.44 2.35 -11.86
CA THR A 190 -14.99 2.45 -11.81
C THR A 190 -14.44 3.87 -11.58
N ILE A 191 -14.88 4.90 -12.33
CA ILE A 191 -14.38 6.28 -12.16
C ILE A 191 -14.73 6.85 -10.77
N LYS A 192 -15.95 6.61 -10.28
CA LYS A 192 -16.42 7.14 -8.98
C LYS A 192 -15.70 6.44 -7.83
N GLU A 193 -15.52 5.13 -7.94
CA GLU A 193 -14.79 4.33 -6.97
C GLU A 193 -13.32 4.74 -6.92
N ALA A 194 -12.70 4.99 -8.07
CA ALA A 194 -11.34 5.51 -8.17
C ALA A 194 -11.20 6.89 -7.50
N GLY A 195 -12.11 7.82 -7.79
CA GLY A 195 -12.11 9.15 -7.17
C GLY A 195 -12.20 9.08 -5.64
N LEU A 196 -13.15 8.31 -5.11
CA LEU A 196 -13.31 8.13 -3.67
C LEU A 196 -12.09 7.42 -3.03
N SER A 197 -11.53 6.43 -3.71
CA SER A 197 -10.28 5.76 -3.27
C SER A 197 -9.14 6.77 -3.13
N GLY A 198 -9.00 7.66 -4.12
CA GLY A 198 -7.99 8.71 -4.13
C GLY A 198 -8.20 9.74 -3.02
N PHE A 199 -9.44 10.19 -2.82
CA PHE A 199 -9.80 11.09 -1.74
C PHE A 199 -9.45 10.52 -0.35
N LEU A 200 -9.82 9.27 -0.09
CA LEU A 200 -9.50 8.61 1.18
C LEU A 200 -7.99 8.39 1.35
N THR A 201 -7.30 8.00 0.27
CA THR A 201 -5.84 7.83 0.27
C THR A 201 -5.15 9.13 0.68
N ILE A 202 -5.46 10.24 0.02
CA ILE A 202 -4.80 11.51 0.31
C ILE A 202 -5.19 12.05 1.69
N THR A 203 -6.41 11.79 2.16
CA THR A 203 -6.84 12.13 3.53
C THR A 203 -5.94 11.46 4.57
N ILE A 204 -5.66 10.17 4.39
CA ILE A 204 -4.79 9.41 5.30
C ILE A 204 -3.33 9.86 5.16
N LEU A 205 -2.83 10.06 3.93
CA LEU A 205 -1.45 10.52 3.71
C LEU A 205 -1.20 11.92 4.28
N ILE A 206 -2.12 12.87 4.10
CA ILE A 206 -2.03 14.20 4.73
C ILE A 206 -2.02 14.06 6.25
N SER A 207 -2.85 13.18 6.82
CA SER A 207 -2.86 12.94 8.26
C SER A 207 -1.53 12.39 8.77
N ILE A 208 -0.93 11.43 8.04
CA ILE A 208 0.41 10.91 8.35
C ILE A 208 1.43 12.05 8.30
N VAL A 209 1.50 12.80 7.20
CA VAL A 209 2.46 13.91 7.05
C VAL A 209 2.28 14.95 8.16
N ARG A 210 1.04 15.31 8.50
CA ARG A 210 0.76 16.30 9.54
C ARG A 210 1.23 15.84 10.93
N LEU A 211 0.97 14.57 11.25
CA LEU A 211 1.30 14.02 12.56
C LEU A 211 2.80 13.70 12.72
N THR A 212 3.58 13.71 11.64
CA THR A 212 4.94 13.15 11.64
C THR A 212 6.03 14.04 11.05
N LEU A 213 5.72 14.89 10.06
CA LEU A 213 6.70 15.74 9.36
C LEU A 213 6.44 17.22 9.53
N VAL A 214 5.19 17.65 9.43
CA VAL A 214 4.82 19.07 9.36
C VAL A 214 3.64 19.34 10.28
N THR A 215 3.88 20.02 11.40
CA THR A 215 2.85 20.31 12.40
C THR A 215 1.75 21.25 11.90
N GLU A 216 2.10 22.15 10.98
CA GLU A 216 1.19 23.15 10.41
C GLU A 216 1.12 23.03 8.89
N ILE A 217 -0.06 22.60 8.41
CA ILE A 217 -0.39 22.60 6.98
C ILE A 217 -1.53 23.59 6.81
N GLU A 218 -1.34 24.58 5.93
CA GLU A 218 -2.37 25.58 5.66
C GLU A 218 -3.64 24.91 5.12
N PHE A 219 -4.80 25.45 5.53
CA PHE A 219 -6.10 24.91 5.16
C PHE A 219 -6.27 24.80 3.63
N GLU A 220 -5.76 25.78 2.89
CA GLU A 220 -5.82 25.82 1.43
C GLU A 220 -5.11 24.63 0.79
N TYR A 221 -3.92 24.25 1.29
CA TYR A 221 -3.19 23.08 0.81
C TYR A 221 -3.88 21.77 1.16
N ILE A 222 -4.56 21.69 2.31
CA ILE A 222 -5.36 20.51 2.67
C ILE A 222 -6.51 20.35 1.67
N ILE A 223 -7.31 21.41 1.46
CA ILE A 223 -8.44 21.37 0.53
C ILE A 223 -7.98 21.07 -0.89
N LEU A 224 -6.90 21.73 -1.35
CA LEU A 224 -6.32 21.49 -2.66
C LEU A 224 -5.87 20.03 -2.81
N GLY A 225 -5.18 19.48 -1.82
CA GLY A 225 -4.73 18.09 -1.80
C GLY A 225 -5.90 17.11 -1.89
N LEU A 226 -6.98 17.34 -1.12
CA LEU A 226 -8.18 16.51 -1.15
C LEU A 226 -8.86 16.52 -2.53
N VAL A 227 -9.04 17.71 -3.11
CA VAL A 227 -9.66 17.88 -4.43
C VAL A 227 -8.80 17.24 -5.51
N LEU A 228 -7.50 17.53 -5.52
CA LEU A 228 -6.59 16.96 -6.50
C LEU A 228 -6.47 15.45 -6.35
N GLY A 229 -6.46 14.91 -5.13
CA GLY A 229 -6.44 13.46 -4.91
C GLY A 229 -7.66 12.75 -5.50
N TYR A 230 -8.84 13.35 -5.34
CA TYR A 230 -10.07 12.86 -5.98
C TYR A 230 -9.98 12.93 -7.52
N VAL A 231 -9.61 14.09 -8.08
CA VAL A 231 -9.57 14.32 -9.53
C VAL A 231 -8.49 13.47 -10.21
N VAL A 232 -7.28 13.41 -9.66
CA VAL A 232 -6.17 12.64 -10.23
C VAL A 232 -6.49 11.14 -10.23
N ALA A 233 -7.10 10.62 -9.17
CA ALA A 233 -7.54 9.23 -9.16
C ALA A 233 -8.69 8.97 -10.14
N MET A 234 -9.63 9.90 -10.34
CA MET A 234 -10.63 9.79 -11.41
C MET A 234 -9.99 9.73 -12.80
N LEU A 235 -8.98 10.57 -13.07
CA LEU A 235 -8.25 10.55 -14.34
C LEU A 235 -7.53 9.21 -14.54
N GLY A 236 -6.95 8.65 -13.47
CA GLY A 236 -6.42 7.30 -13.46
C GLY A 236 -7.50 6.25 -13.78
N GLY A 237 -8.67 6.35 -13.14
CA GLY A 237 -9.82 5.47 -13.37
C GLY A 237 -10.27 5.47 -14.83
N LEU A 238 -10.41 6.66 -15.43
CA LEU A 238 -10.69 6.83 -16.85
C LEU A 238 -9.66 6.16 -17.76
N ALA A 239 -8.36 6.28 -17.43
CA ALA A 239 -7.30 5.61 -18.16
C ALA A 239 -7.39 4.08 -18.01
N GLY A 240 -7.68 3.59 -16.80
CA GLY A 240 -7.88 2.17 -16.52
C GLY A 240 -9.04 1.56 -17.31
N GLU A 241 -10.21 2.22 -17.34
CA GLU A 241 -11.37 1.77 -18.13
C GLU A 241 -11.03 1.67 -19.62
N LYS A 242 -10.36 2.68 -20.18
CA LYS A 242 -9.97 2.68 -21.59
C LYS A 242 -9.04 1.52 -21.93
N ILE A 243 -8.07 1.22 -21.06
CA ILE A 243 -7.17 0.07 -21.24
C ILE A 243 -7.96 -1.24 -21.17
N GLN A 244 -8.94 -1.33 -20.26
CA GLN A 244 -9.81 -2.51 -20.15
C GLN A 244 -10.64 -2.71 -21.42
N SER A 245 -11.39 -1.69 -21.86
CA SER A 245 -12.23 -1.77 -23.07
C SER A 245 -11.43 -2.04 -24.35
N GLY A 246 -10.15 -1.65 -24.39
CA GLY A 246 -9.24 -2.00 -25.49
C GLY A 246 -8.90 -3.49 -25.55
N LYS A 247 -8.71 -4.14 -24.39
CA LYS A 247 -8.42 -5.58 -24.29
C LYS A 247 -9.63 -6.43 -24.66
N GLU A 248 -10.83 -6.04 -24.23
CA GLU A 248 -12.08 -6.75 -24.57
C GLU A 248 -12.40 -6.71 -26.08
N LYS A 249 -11.94 -5.69 -26.81
CA LYS A 249 -12.11 -5.58 -28.27
C LYS A 249 -11.11 -6.39 -29.09
N THR A 250 -10.04 -6.85 -28.47
CA THR A 250 -8.94 -7.58 -29.14
C THR A 250 -8.89 -9.07 -28.78
N ALA A 251 -9.71 -9.50 -27.81
CA ALA A 251 -9.99 -10.89 -27.49
C ALA A 251 -11.15 -11.43 -28.35
#